data_AF-A0A970V7P0-F1
#
_entry.id   AF-A0A970V7P0-F1
#
_cell.length_a   1.000
_cell.length_b   1.000
_cell.length_c   1.000
_cell.angle_alpha   90.00
_cell.angle_beta   90.00
_cell.angle_gamma   90.00
#
_symmetry.space_group_name_H-M   'P 1'
#
loop_
_entity.id
_entity.type
_entity.pdbx_description
1 polymer ?
#
loop_
_entity_poly.entity_id
_entity_poly.type
_entity_poly.pdbx_seq_one_letter_code
_entity_poly.pdbx_strand_id
1 'polypeptide(L)'
;MKIVFLDHFGCFASVVLAAYCTGILSPKAVKTKDILDLPYFADVESWQPGKLYFLGKDQAGNVYYTLGAGFYSNLIKNVVWPDLKKLGEIKEKIVLYDVNSLNSLFLIYLEILSKGKLRKITKYLWVYWFTYVKKIGQ
;
A
#
# COMPACT_ATOMS: atom_id res chain seq x y z
N MET A 1 -16.23 1.68 -7.86
CA MET A 1 -15.99 0.43 -7.10
C MET A 1 -15.03 0.70 -5.92
N LYS A 2 -14.88 -0.19 -4.94
CA LYS A 2 -13.84 -0.03 -3.89
C LYS A 2 -12.63 -0.90 -4.23
N ILE A 3 -11.43 -0.33 -4.15
CA ILE A 3 -10.17 -1.00 -4.47
C ILE A 3 -9.28 -0.90 -3.24
N VAL A 4 -8.75 -2.04 -2.79
CA VAL A 4 -7.86 -2.09 -1.63
C VAL A 4 -6.53 -2.66 -2.07
N PHE A 5 -5.46 -1.88 -1.92
CA PHE A 5 -4.10 -2.34 -2.11
C PHE A 5 -3.55 -2.90 -0.80
N LEU A 6 -3.10 -4.15 -0.87
CA LEU A 6 -2.48 -4.87 0.23
C LEU A 6 -0.98 -4.82 0.05
N ASP A 7 -0.27 -4.40 1.09
CA ASP A 7 1.16 -4.67 1.19
C ASP A 7 1.48 -5.13 2.62
N HIS A 8 2.74 -5.47 2.89
CA HIS A 8 3.13 -5.99 4.20
C HIS A 8 2.72 -5.07 5.37
N PHE A 9 2.83 -3.75 5.21
CA PHE A 9 2.61 -2.76 6.28
C PHE A 9 1.41 -1.83 6.05
N GLY A 10 0.85 -1.83 4.84
CA GLY A 10 -0.23 -0.95 4.39
C GLY A 10 0.19 0.48 4.07
N CYS A 11 1.47 0.82 4.17
CA CYS A 11 1.96 2.20 4.18
C CYS A 11 3.08 2.49 3.15
N PHE A 12 3.44 1.54 2.28
CA PHE A 12 4.54 1.71 1.32
C PHE A 12 4.03 1.57 -0.11
N ALA A 13 4.28 0.43 -0.78
CA ALA A 13 3.85 0.19 -2.15
C ALA A 13 2.33 0.39 -2.34
N SER A 14 1.52 -0.02 -1.36
CA SER A 14 0.07 0.16 -1.41
C SER A 14 -0.33 1.64 -1.48
N VAL A 15 0.30 2.51 -0.68
CA VAL A 15 0.06 3.96 -0.66
C VAL A 15 0.51 4.60 -1.96
N VAL A 16 1.71 4.25 -2.43
CA VAL A 16 2.26 4.80 -3.69
C VAL A 16 1.37 4.42 -4.88
N LEU A 17 0.93 3.17 -4.97
CA LEU A 17 0.08 2.73 -6.08
C LEU A 17 -1.32 3.34 -6.02
N ALA A 18 -1.93 3.41 -4.83
CA ALA A 18 -3.19 4.11 -4.64
C ALA A 18 -3.06 5.59 -5.07
N ALA A 19 -1.95 6.26 -4.73
CA ALA A 19 -1.72 7.66 -5.09
C ALA A 19 -1.58 7.88 -6.60
N TYR A 20 -1.01 6.91 -7.33
CA TYR A 20 -1.02 6.94 -8.79
C TYR A 20 -2.43 6.80 -9.35
N CYS A 21 -3.21 5.84 -8.83
CA CYS A 21 -4.57 5.60 -9.33
C CYS A 21 -5.52 6.78 -9.05
N THR A 22 -5.35 7.47 -7.93
CA THR A 22 -6.16 8.66 -7.58
C THR A 22 -5.68 9.95 -8.26
N GLY A 23 -4.53 9.92 -8.93
CA GLY A 23 -3.94 11.09 -9.59
C GLY A 23 -3.20 12.04 -8.64
N ILE A 24 -3.01 11.67 -7.36
CA ILE A 24 -2.16 12.43 -6.42
C ILE A 24 -0.71 12.42 -6.91
N LEU A 25 -0.24 11.26 -7.40
CA LEU A 25 1.05 11.13 -8.07
C LEU A 25 0.90 11.07 -9.58
N SER A 26 1.73 11.84 -10.29
CA SER A 26 1.83 11.78 -11.75
C SER A 26 2.90 10.79 -12.21
N PRO A 27 2.57 9.73 -12.98
CA PRO A 27 3.55 8.76 -13.48
C PRO A 27 4.68 9.39 -14.31
N LYS A 28 4.51 10.60 -14.84
CA LYS A 28 5.52 11.24 -15.69
C LYS A 28 6.55 12.08 -14.93
N ALA A 29 6.22 12.55 -13.72
CA ALA A 29 7.01 13.60 -13.05
C ALA A 29 7.13 13.45 -11.53
N VAL A 30 7.02 12.23 -10.98
CA VAL A 30 7.19 12.01 -9.54
C VAL A 30 8.59 12.36 -9.05
N LYS A 31 8.65 13.24 -8.06
CA LYS A 31 9.83 13.57 -7.27
C LYS A 31 9.79 12.84 -5.92
N THR A 32 10.97 12.70 -5.30
CA THR A 32 11.13 12.14 -3.95
C THR A 32 10.21 12.81 -2.93
N LYS A 33 10.09 14.15 -3.01
CA LYS A 33 9.24 14.93 -2.10
C LYS A 33 7.76 14.56 -2.23
N ASP A 34 7.29 14.33 -3.46
CA ASP A 34 5.88 14.00 -3.70
C ASP A 34 5.48 12.69 -3.00
N ILE A 35 6.38 11.70 -2.97
CA ILE A 35 6.14 10.42 -2.25
C ILE A 35 6.21 10.63 -0.73
N LEU A 36 7.19 11.41 -0.25
CA LEU A 36 7.35 11.69 1.18
C LEU A 36 6.15 12.44 1.78
N ASP A 37 5.49 13.28 0.99
CA ASP A 37 4.35 14.09 1.39
C ASP A 37 3.01 13.35 1.22
N LEU A 38 3.03 12.09 0.75
CA LEU A 38 1.80 11.30 0.61
C LEU A 38 1.15 11.01 1.97
N PRO A 39 -0.19 11.07 2.06
CA PRO A 39 -0.89 10.67 3.25
C PRO A 39 -0.63 9.19 3.54
N TYR A 40 -0.36 8.89 4.81
CA TYR A 40 -0.07 7.56 5.34
C TYR A 40 1.23 6.91 4.84
N PHE A 41 2.05 7.59 4.05
CA PHE A 41 3.30 7.02 3.56
C PHE A 41 4.30 6.84 4.69
N ALA A 42 4.81 5.61 4.82
CA ALA A 42 5.65 5.16 5.93
C ALA A 42 5.01 5.40 7.32
N ASP A 43 3.72 5.71 7.39
CA ASP A 43 3.02 6.00 8.63
C ASP A 43 2.29 4.74 9.10
N VAL A 44 2.85 4.09 10.11
CA VAL A 44 2.23 2.94 10.77
C VAL A 44 2.10 3.36 12.22
N GLU A 45 0.98 4.01 12.53
CA GLU A 45 0.62 4.37 13.91
C GLU A 45 0.55 3.13 14.81
N SER A 46 0.24 1.96 14.23
CA SER A 46 0.21 0.67 14.92
C SER A 46 0.69 -0.43 14.00
N TRP A 47 1.68 -1.24 14.41
CA TRP A 47 2.11 -2.49 13.75
C TRP A 47 1.00 -3.56 13.67
N GLN A 48 -0.25 -3.18 13.88
CA GLN A 48 -1.41 -4.02 13.82
C GLN A 48 -1.88 -4.11 12.36
N PRO A 49 -1.75 -5.29 11.73
CA PRO A 49 -2.44 -5.57 10.48
C PRO A 49 -3.95 -5.38 10.68
N GLY A 50 -4.66 -4.92 9.65
CA GLY A 50 -6.14 -4.81 9.71
C GLY A 50 -6.72 -3.41 9.59
N LYS A 51 -5.93 -2.34 9.80
CA LYS A 51 -6.43 -0.96 9.60
C LYS A 51 -6.47 -0.61 8.11
N LEU A 52 -7.66 -0.24 7.64
CA LEU A 52 -7.91 0.29 6.30
C LEU A 52 -7.69 1.81 6.31
N TYR A 53 -6.90 2.31 5.37
CA TYR A 53 -6.68 3.74 5.19
C TYR A 53 -7.29 4.19 3.87
N PHE A 54 -8.13 5.22 3.90
CA PHE A 54 -8.72 5.80 2.70
C PHE A 54 -7.76 6.78 2.06
N LEU A 55 -7.44 6.61 0.78
CA LEU A 55 -6.52 7.52 0.08
C LEU A 55 -7.23 8.54 -0.83
N GLY A 56 -8.34 8.16 -1.46
CA GLY A 56 -9.02 9.07 -2.38
C GLY A 56 -9.97 8.38 -3.36
N LYS A 57 -10.45 9.16 -4.32
CA LYS A 57 -11.27 8.69 -5.44
C LYS A 57 -10.63 9.09 -6.77
N ASP A 58 -10.78 8.24 -7.79
CA ASP A 58 -10.42 8.62 -9.16
C ASP A 58 -11.59 9.34 -9.88
N GLN A 59 -11.34 9.78 -11.11
CA GLN A 59 -12.33 10.45 -11.96
C GLN A 59 -13.53 9.56 -12.33
N ALA A 60 -13.37 8.24 -12.31
CA ALA A 60 -14.45 7.27 -12.55
C ALA A 60 -15.25 6.94 -11.28
N GLY A 61 -14.94 7.59 -10.14
CA GLY A 61 -15.60 7.37 -8.86
C GLY A 61 -15.19 6.09 -8.15
N ASN A 62 -14.08 5.45 -8.55
CA ASN A 62 -13.51 4.35 -7.78
C ASN A 62 -12.85 4.89 -6.52
N VAL A 63 -13.00 4.15 -5.43
CA VAL A 63 -12.56 4.54 -4.08
C VAL A 63 -11.38 3.67 -3.70
N TYR A 64 -10.26 4.28 -3.33
CA TYR A 64 -9.00 3.58 -3.08
C TYR A 64 -8.64 3.57 -1.60
N TYR A 65 -8.22 2.40 -1.14
CA TYR A 65 -7.78 2.14 0.22
C TYR A 65 -6.46 1.38 0.24
N THR A 66 -5.76 1.46 1.37
CA THR A 66 -4.61 0.61 1.67
C THR A 66 -4.85 -0.20 2.93
N LEU A 67 -4.23 -1.37 3.02
CA LEU A 67 -4.34 -2.26 4.17
C LEU A 67 -3.03 -3.02 4.37
N GLY A 68 -2.53 -3.03 5.61
CA GLY A 68 -1.41 -3.87 6.02
C GLY A 68 -1.87 -5.31 6.21
N ALA A 69 -1.31 -6.22 5.42
CA ALA A 69 -1.65 -7.64 5.42
C ALA A 69 -0.56 -8.55 5.99
N GLY A 70 0.63 -8.00 6.31
CA GLY A 70 1.78 -8.78 6.72
C GLY A 70 2.14 -9.87 5.71
N PHE A 71 2.44 -11.07 6.21
CA PHE A 71 2.66 -12.27 5.37
C PHE A 71 1.35 -12.98 4.96
N TYR A 72 0.19 -12.43 5.32
CA TYR A 72 -1.12 -13.09 5.17
C TYR A 72 -1.93 -12.57 3.99
N SER A 73 -1.34 -11.77 3.08
CA SER A 73 -2.06 -11.18 1.94
C SER A 73 -2.79 -12.23 1.09
N ASN A 74 -2.13 -13.35 0.78
CA ASN A 74 -2.73 -14.47 0.04
C ASN A 74 -3.86 -15.15 0.82
N LEU A 75 -3.69 -15.37 2.13
CA LEU A 75 -4.72 -15.94 2.98
C LEU A 75 -5.96 -15.03 3.02
N ILE A 76 -5.74 -13.73 3.20
CA ILE A 76 -6.81 -12.72 3.21
C ILE A 76 -7.55 -12.75 1.87
N LYS A 77 -6.82 -12.65 0.75
CA LYS A 77 -7.42 -12.53 -0.58
C LYS A 77 -8.18 -13.78 -1.03
N ASN A 78 -7.63 -14.96 -0.77
CA ASN A 78 -8.12 -16.21 -1.35
C ASN A 78 -9.01 -17.02 -0.42
N VAL A 79 -8.90 -16.82 0.90
CA VAL A 79 -9.63 -17.62 1.90
C VAL A 79 -10.59 -16.73 2.69
N VAL A 80 -10.07 -15.73 3.40
CA VAL A 80 -10.88 -14.93 4.33
C VAL A 80 -11.88 -14.04 3.58
N TRP A 81 -11.44 -13.40 2.50
CA TRP A 81 -12.24 -12.39 1.80
C TRP A 81 -13.50 -12.93 1.09
N PRO A 82 -13.45 -14.07 0.37
CA PRO A 82 -14.65 -14.70 -0.18
C PRO A 82 -15.70 -15.01 0.88
N ASP A 83 -15.27 -15.55 2.03
CA ASP A 83 -16.17 -15.91 3.12
C ASP A 83 -16.77 -14.68 3.80
N LEU A 84 -15.96 -13.65 4.06
CA LEU A 84 -16.45 -12.38 4.60
C LEU A 84 -17.47 -11.70 3.68
N LYS A 85 -17.25 -11.75 2.35
CA LYS A 85 -18.23 -11.24 1.38
C LYS A 85 -19.57 -11.97 1.47
N LYS A 86 -19.52 -13.30 1.63
CA LYS A 86 -20.70 -14.15 1.74
C LYS A 86 -21.45 -13.91 3.05
N LEU A 87 -20.73 -13.85 4.17
CA LEU A 87 -21.31 -13.63 5.50
C LEU A 87 -21.86 -12.22 5.68
N GLY A 88 -21.18 -11.21 5.15
CA GLY A 88 -21.58 -9.81 5.28
C GLY A 88 -22.58 -9.33 4.24
N GLU A 89 -23.07 -10.21 3.37
CA GLU A 89 -23.96 -9.88 2.23
C GLU A 89 -23.48 -8.65 1.43
N ILE A 90 -22.16 -8.53 1.25
CA ILE A 90 -21.55 -7.32 0.68
C ILE A 90 -21.95 -7.21 -0.79
N LYS A 91 -22.82 -6.25 -1.10
CA LYS A 91 -23.29 -5.98 -2.46
C LYS A 91 -22.32 -5.13 -3.27
N GLU A 92 -21.46 -4.35 -2.61
CA GLU A 92 -20.48 -3.54 -3.32
C GLU A 92 -19.38 -4.37 -3.97
N LYS A 93 -19.01 -3.98 -5.19
CA LYS A 93 -17.82 -4.51 -5.85
C LYS A 93 -16.58 -3.96 -5.16
N ILE A 94 -15.95 -4.83 -4.38
CA ILE A 94 -14.67 -4.59 -3.70
C ILE A 94 -13.61 -5.56 -4.25
N VAL A 95 -12.46 -5.02 -4.66
CA VAL A 95 -11.34 -5.77 -5.22
C VAL A 95 -10.10 -5.60 -4.34
N LEU A 96 -9.44 -6.70 -4.02
CA LEU A 96 -8.18 -6.72 -3.27
C LEU A 96 -7.01 -6.99 -4.23
N TYR A 97 -6.02 -6.10 -4.24
CA TYR A 97 -4.79 -6.26 -5.00
C TYR A 97 -3.61 -6.39 -4.05
N ASP A 98 -2.94 -7.54 -4.09
CA ASP A 98 -1.67 -7.72 -3.39
C ASP A 98 -0.56 -7.10 -4.23
N VAL A 99 0.13 -6.12 -3.64
CA VAL A 99 1.23 -5.38 -4.26
C VAL A 99 2.51 -5.55 -3.46
N ASN A 100 2.57 -6.53 -2.57
CA ASN A 100 3.74 -6.77 -1.74
C ASN A 100 4.98 -7.15 -2.56
N SER A 101 4.81 -7.68 -3.78
CA SER A 101 5.91 -7.95 -4.70
C SER A 101 6.66 -6.68 -5.17
N LEU A 102 6.05 -5.50 -5.04
CA LEU A 102 6.69 -4.21 -5.36
C LEU A 102 7.59 -3.71 -4.23
N ASN A 103 7.46 -4.28 -3.03
CA ASN A 103 8.27 -3.91 -1.89
C ASN A 103 9.64 -4.59 -1.93
N SER A 104 10.68 -3.88 -1.49
CA SER A 104 11.99 -4.48 -1.28
C SER A 104 11.95 -5.43 -0.09
N LEU A 105 12.25 -6.71 -0.31
CA LEU A 105 12.38 -7.70 0.76
C LEU A 105 13.40 -7.25 1.82
N PHE A 106 14.53 -6.68 1.40
CA PHE A 106 15.55 -6.16 2.30
C PHE A 106 14.99 -5.06 3.22
N LEU A 107 14.25 -4.09 2.66
CA LEU A 107 13.67 -3.01 3.45
C LEU A 107 12.52 -3.51 4.35
N ILE A 108 11.77 -4.53 3.94
CA ILE A 108 10.79 -5.20 4.82
C ILE A 108 11.50 -5.78 6.05
N TYR A 109 12.55 -6.57 5.85
CA TYR A 109 13.30 -7.16 6.96
C TYR A 109 13.92 -6.10 7.86
N LEU A 110 14.45 -5.01 7.29
CA LEU A 110 14.99 -3.89 8.05
C LEU A 110 13.92 -3.23 8.93
N GLU A 111 12.72 -3.01 8.41
CA GLU A 111 11.58 -2.51 9.18
C GLU A 111 11.22 -3.46 10.34
N ILE A 112 11.09 -4.76 10.07
CA ILE A 112 10.75 -5.78 11.07
C ILE A 112 11.81 -5.84 12.17
N LEU A 113 13.09 -5.96 11.81
CA LEU A 113 14.20 -6.08 12.75
C LEU A 113 14.37 -4.81 13.59
N SER A 114 14.20 -3.64 12.97
CA SER A 114 14.26 -2.37 13.70
C SER A 114 12.98 -2.08 14.51
N LYS A 115 11.91 -2.88 14.33
CA LYS A 115 10.57 -2.61 14.86
C LYS A 115 10.10 -1.17 14.53
N GLY A 116 10.52 -0.65 13.37
CA GLY A 116 10.21 0.71 12.94
C GLY A 116 10.97 1.82 13.66
N LYS A 117 11.93 1.51 14.55
CA LYS A 117 12.74 2.54 15.22
C LYS A 117 13.56 3.38 14.24
N LEU A 118 13.93 2.79 13.09
CA LEU A 118 14.69 3.46 12.04
C LEU A 118 13.82 4.13 10.97
N ARG A 119 12.49 4.18 11.17
CA ARG A 119 11.51 4.67 10.19
C ARG A 119 11.77 6.06 9.64
N LYS A 120 12.29 6.96 10.47
CA LYS A 120 12.67 8.31 10.05
C LYS A 120 13.73 8.28 8.94
N ILE A 121 14.61 7.28 8.93
CA ILE A 121 15.66 7.09 7.93
C ILE A 121 15.15 6.17 6.81
N THR A 122 14.56 5.03 7.14
CA THR A 122 14.15 4.03 6.16
C THR A 122 13.05 4.54 5.22
N LYS A 123 12.20 5.50 5.62
CA LYS A 123 11.25 6.13 4.69
C LYS A 123 11.93 6.74 3.47
N TYR A 124 13.13 7.28 3.61
CA TYR A 124 13.90 7.81 2.48
C TYR A 124 14.47 6.69 1.60
N LEU A 125 14.88 5.57 2.21
CA LEU A 125 15.29 4.37 1.47
C LEU A 125 14.13 3.78 0.66
N TRP A 126 12.92 3.78 1.22
CA TRP A 126 11.71 3.37 0.53
C TRP A 126 11.39 4.27 -0.66
N VAL A 127 11.48 5.59 -0.49
CA VAL A 127 11.26 6.53 -1.60
C VAL A 127 12.31 6.34 -2.70
N TYR A 128 13.57 6.17 -2.31
CA TYR A 128 14.63 5.84 -3.25
C TYR A 128 14.33 4.54 -4.01
N TRP A 129 13.89 3.50 -3.32
CA TRP A 129 13.48 2.23 -3.93
C TRP A 129 12.37 2.44 -4.98
N PHE A 130 11.28 3.11 -4.63
CA PHE A 130 10.16 3.32 -5.56
C PHE A 130 10.51 4.22 -6.76
N THR A 131 11.41 5.19 -6.57
CA THR A 131 11.91 6.01 -7.68
C THR A 131 12.92 5.29 -8.57
N TYR A 132 13.68 4.34 -8.01
CA TYR A 132 14.67 3.54 -8.74
C TYR A 132 14.04 2.38 -9.53
N VAL A 133 13.14 1.60 -8.93
CA VAL A 133 12.47 0.46 -9.59
C VAL A 133 11.71 0.91 -10.83
N LYS A 134 11.13 2.10 -10.82
CA LYS A 134 10.48 2.70 -11.99
C LYS A 134 11.43 2.85 -13.20
N LYS A 135 12.72 3.09 -12.97
CA LYS A 135 13.71 3.22 -14.06
C LYS A 135 14.07 1.88 -14.71
N ILE A 136 13.82 0.76 -14.03
CA ILE A 136 14.13 -0.59 -14.55
C ILE A 136 12.97 -1.16 -15.38
N GLY A 137 11.74 -0.67 -15.15
CA GLY A 137 10.54 -1.12 -15.86
C GLY A 137 10.17 -0.30 -17.11
N GLN A 138 11.06 0.59 -17.58
CA GLN A 138 10.95 1.31 -18.86
C GLN A 138 12.01 0.78 -19.82
#